data_AF-A0A3D0P0P4-F1
#
_entry.id   AF-A0A3D0P0P4-F1
#
_cell.length_a   1.000
_cell.length_b   1.000
_cell.length_c   1.000
_cell.angle_alpha   90.00
_cell.angle_beta   90.00
_cell.angle_gamma   90.00
#
_symmetry.space_group_name_H-M   'P 1'
#
loop_
_entity.id
_entity.type
_entity.pdbx_description
1 polymer ?
#
loop_
_entity_poly.entity_id
_entity_poly.type
_entity_poly.pdbx_seq_one_letter_code
_entity_poly.pdbx_strand_id
1 'polypeptide(L)'
;NKVMAGLLRACEKRPVSTLQLEAIVNEAERNVQDAAERELSTNEIGKLIMRRLKELDKVAYVRFASVYLEFEDVTAFMTELKNLVQSRELSTASSAVKKKKKK
;
A
#
# COMPACT_ATOMS: atom_id res chain seq x y z
N ASN A 1 -17.78 8.16 -1.18
CA ASN A 1 -16.53 7.83 -1.90
C ASN A 1 -16.18 6.36 -1.64
N LYS A 2 -16.18 5.48 -2.66
CA LYS A 2 -16.01 4.01 -2.47
C LYS A 2 -14.64 3.63 -1.89
N VAL A 3 -13.61 4.38 -2.28
CA VAL A 3 -12.21 4.19 -1.81
C VAL A 3 -12.11 4.42 -0.30
N MET A 4 -12.65 5.53 0.20
CA MET A 4 -12.62 5.87 1.62
C MET A 4 -13.29 4.81 2.49
N ALA A 5 -14.46 4.30 2.07
CA ALA A 5 -15.14 3.22 2.77
C ALA A 5 -14.30 1.93 2.81
N GLY A 6 -13.61 1.59 1.72
CA GLY A 6 -12.68 0.45 1.67
C GLY A 6 -11.48 0.64 2.61
N LEU A 7 -10.90 1.84 2.64
CA LEU A 7 -9.79 2.19 3.54
C LEU A 7 -10.19 2.12 5.01
N LEU A 8 -11.35 2.68 5.38
CA LEU A 8 -11.87 2.62 6.75
C LEU A 8 -12.07 1.18 7.23
N ARG A 9 -12.62 0.31 6.36
CA ARG A 9 -12.76 -1.12 6.68
C ARG A 9 -11.41 -1.83 6.84
N ALA A 10 -10.45 -1.54 5.96
CA ALA A 10 -9.11 -2.12 6.05
C ALA A 10 -8.37 -1.68 7.32
N CYS A 11 -8.59 -0.44 7.78
CA CYS A 11 -7.93 0.15 8.93
C CYS A 11 -8.68 -0.02 10.26
N GLU A 12 -9.81 -0.74 10.26
CA GLU A 12 -10.60 -0.93 11.47
C GLU A 12 -9.75 -1.55 12.61
N LYS A 13 -9.78 -0.92 13.80
CA LYS A 13 -8.98 -1.28 14.99
C LYS A 13 -7.45 -1.18 14.79
N ARG A 14 -6.98 -0.42 13.80
CA ARG A 14 -5.55 -0.11 13.60
C ARG A 14 -5.23 1.30 14.09
N PRO A 15 -3.98 1.60 14.46
CA PRO A 15 -3.53 2.93 14.86
C PRO A 15 -3.33 3.83 13.63
N VAL A 16 -4.35 3.94 12.76
CA VAL A 16 -4.34 4.79 11.57
C VAL A 16 -5.44 5.83 11.73
N SER A 17 -5.06 7.10 11.72
CA SER A 17 -6.00 8.21 11.87
C SER A 17 -6.79 8.45 10.58
N THR A 18 -8.02 8.94 10.71
CA THR A 18 -8.86 9.32 9.57
C THR A 18 -8.17 10.35 8.67
N LEU A 19 -7.43 11.31 9.26
CA LEU A 19 -6.66 12.32 8.52
C LEU A 19 -5.60 11.68 7.60
N GLN A 20 -4.95 10.60 8.04
CA GLN A 20 -3.98 9.87 7.19
C GLN A 20 -4.69 9.17 6.03
N LEU A 21 -5.90 8.66 6.23
CA LEU A 21 -6.69 8.06 5.16
C LEU A 21 -7.17 9.10 4.16
N GLU A 22 -7.64 10.25 4.63
CA GLU A 22 -8.00 11.39 3.79
C GLU A 22 -6.82 11.86 2.96
N ALA A 23 -5.62 11.93 3.53
CA ALA A 23 -4.41 12.28 2.79
C ALA A 23 -4.13 11.31 1.62
N ILE A 24 -4.32 10.00 1.83
CA ILE A 24 -4.17 8.99 0.77
C ILE A 24 -5.22 9.20 -0.34
N VAL A 25 -6.47 9.43 0.04
CA VAL A 25 -7.56 9.65 -0.93
C VAL A 25 -7.31 10.93 -1.74
N ASN A 26 -6.98 12.02 -1.07
CA ASN A 26 -6.69 13.30 -1.72
C ASN A 26 -5.51 13.20 -2.70
N GLU A 27 -4.47 12.45 -2.35
CA GLU A 27 -3.36 12.21 -3.26
C GLU A 27 -3.76 11.37 -4.48
N ALA A 28 -4.59 10.34 -4.28
CA ALA A 28 -5.11 9.54 -5.36
C ALA A 28 -5.98 10.38 -6.31
N GLU A 29 -6.86 11.21 -5.77
CA GLU A 29 -7.69 12.15 -6.54
C GLU A 29 -6.82 13.17 -7.29
N ARG A 30 -5.78 13.71 -6.64
CA ARG A 30 -4.84 14.63 -7.27
C ARG A 30 -4.05 13.97 -8.41
N ASN A 31 -3.63 12.72 -8.26
CA ASN A 31 -2.97 12.00 -9.35
C ASN A 31 -3.89 11.83 -10.56
N VAL A 32 -5.17 11.51 -10.32
CA VAL A 32 -6.18 11.43 -11.38
C VAL A 32 -6.39 12.77 -12.06
N GLN A 33 -6.41 13.85 -11.29
CA GLN A 33 -6.59 15.20 -11.82
C GLN A 33 -5.36 15.70 -12.60
N ASP A 34 -4.15 15.42 -12.11
CA ASP A 34 -2.88 15.79 -12.76
C ASP A 34 -2.65 14.97 -14.05
N ALA A 35 -3.22 13.77 -14.14
CA ALA A 35 -3.18 12.92 -15.33
C ALA A 35 -4.21 13.34 -16.40
N ALA A 36 -4.59 14.62 -16.46
CA ALA A 36 -5.67 15.17 -17.29
C ALA A 36 -5.66 14.77 -18.78
N GLU A 37 -4.51 14.38 -19.35
CA GLU A 37 -4.38 13.92 -20.75
C GLU A 37 -4.27 12.39 -20.91
N ARG A 38 -4.15 11.63 -19.82
CA ARG A 38 -3.93 10.18 -19.86
C ARG A 38 -4.86 9.50 -18.85
N GLU A 39 -5.83 8.74 -19.34
CA GLU A 39 -6.75 7.98 -18.49
C GLU A 39 -5.95 7.10 -17.51
N LEU A 40 -6.05 7.39 -16.21
CA LEU A 40 -5.51 6.52 -15.18
C LEU A 40 -6.44 5.34 -15.00
N SER A 41 -5.89 4.14 -15.19
CA SER A 41 -6.62 2.92 -14.87
C SER A 41 -6.88 2.81 -13.36
N THR A 42 -8.00 2.19 -12.98
CA THR A 42 -8.29 1.79 -11.59
C THR A 42 -7.15 0.97 -10.98
N ASN A 43 -6.37 0.28 -11.84
CA ASN A 43 -5.22 -0.48 -11.42
C ASN A 43 -4.12 0.42 -10.81
N GLU A 44 -3.83 1.55 -11.45
CA GLU A 44 -2.81 2.50 -11.01
C GLU A 44 -3.20 3.16 -9.68
N ILE A 45 -4.47 3.55 -9.55
CA ILE A 45 -5.02 4.16 -8.34
C ILE A 45 -4.93 3.19 -7.16
N GLY A 46 -5.34 1.94 -7.36
CA GLY A 46 -5.27 0.92 -6.31
C GLY A 46 -3.85 0.63 -5.88
N LYS A 47 -2.90 0.54 -6.82
CA LYS A 47 -1.46 0.42 -6.52
C LYS A 47 -0.92 1.60 -5.72
N LEU A 48 -1.33 2.83 -6.02
CA LEU A 48 -0.93 4.03 -5.27
C LEU A 48 -1.44 3.96 -3.82
N ILE A 49 -2.72 3.64 -3.65
CA ILE A 49 -3.33 3.48 -2.33
C ILE A 49 -2.62 2.37 -1.53
N MET A 50 -2.41 1.21 -2.14
CA MET A 50 -1.72 0.08 -1.54
C MET A 50 -0.29 0.44 -1.10
N ARG A 51 0.44 1.21 -1.91
CA ARG A 51 1.80 1.66 -1.57
C ARG A 51 1.79 2.53 -0.31
N ARG A 52 0.92 3.54 -0.26
CA ARG A 52 0.81 4.42 0.92
C ARG A 52 0.31 3.67 2.15
N LEU A 53 -0.64 2.77 1.98
CA LEU A 53 -1.16 1.96 3.09
C LEU A 53 -0.10 1.01 3.65
N LYS A 54 0.78 0.46 2.80
CA LYS A 54 1.92 -0.38 3.22
C LYS A 54 2.93 0.38 4.08
N GLU A 55 3.12 1.67 3.84
CA GLU A 55 3.97 2.55 4.64
C GLU A 55 3.33 2.91 5.99
N LEU A 56 2.01 3.13 6.00
CA LEU A 56 1.26 3.44 7.22
C LEU A 56 1.08 2.21 8.13
N ASP A 57 0.50 1.14 7.59
CA ASP A 57 0.17 -0.06 8.35
C ASP A 57 0.10 -1.29 7.45
N LYS A 58 1.02 -2.23 7.71
CA LYS A 58 1.15 -3.47 6.94
C LYS A 58 -0.07 -4.38 7.04
N VAL A 59 -0.78 -4.37 8.18
CA VAL A 59 -1.96 -5.23 8.36
C VAL A 59 -3.15 -4.64 7.60
N ALA A 60 -3.33 -3.32 7.64
CA ALA A 60 -4.31 -2.62 6.82
C ALA A 60 -4.04 -2.81 5.33
N TYR A 61 -2.77 -2.75 4.90
CA TYR A 61 -2.36 -3.11 3.54
C TYR A 61 -2.86 -4.49 3.13
N VAL A 62 -2.58 -5.52 3.93
CA VAL A 62 -2.98 -6.91 3.62
C VAL A 62 -4.52 -7.04 3.52
N ARG A 63 -5.27 -6.40 4.42
CA ARG A 63 -6.74 -6.41 4.41
C ARG A 63 -7.33 -5.68 3.20
N PHE A 64 -6.68 -4.61 2.76
CA PHE A 64 -7.08 -3.90 1.54
C PHE A 64 -6.73 -4.72 0.30
N ALA A 65 -5.51 -5.27 0.26
CA ALA A 65 -4.99 -6.09 -0.83
C ALA A 65 -5.86 -7.33 -1.07
N SER A 66 -6.43 -7.94 -0.01
CA SER A 66 -7.28 -9.12 -0.15
C SER A 66 -8.58 -8.87 -0.92
N VAL A 67 -9.11 -7.65 -0.86
CA VAL A 67 -10.28 -7.26 -1.64
C VAL A 67 -9.86 -6.80 -3.03
N TYR A 68 -8.76 -6.07 -3.12
CA TYR A 68 -8.33 -5.44 -4.37
C TYR A 68 -7.70 -6.41 -5.38
N LEU A 69 -6.90 -7.37 -4.90
CA LEU A 69 -6.22 -8.37 -5.75
C LEU A 69 -7.06 -9.64 -5.94
N GLU A 70 -8.23 -9.74 -5.28
CA GLU A 70 -9.13 -10.90 -5.34
C GLU A 70 -8.40 -12.25 -5.34
N PHE A 71 -7.58 -12.48 -4.30
CA PHE A 71 -6.75 -13.68 -4.26
C PHE A 71 -7.59 -14.95 -4.46
N GLU A 72 -7.25 -15.72 -5.49
CA GLU A 72 -7.98 -16.94 -5.88
C GLU A 72 -7.86 -18.05 -4.83
N ASP A 73 -6.71 -18.13 -4.14
CA ASP A 73 -6.43 -19.16 -3.14
C ASP A 73 -5.54 -18.64 -1.99
N VAL A 74 -5.59 -19.33 -0.86
CA VAL A 74 -4.75 -19.07 0.33
C VAL A 74 -3.25 -19.05 -0.03
N THR A 75 -2.83 -19.85 -1.00
CA THR A 75 -1.45 -19.92 -1.47
C THR A 75 -0.98 -18.59 -2.10
N ALA A 76 -1.84 -17.93 -2.88
CA ALA A 76 -1.56 -16.63 -3.48
C ALA A 76 -1.42 -15.54 -2.40
N PHE A 77 -2.30 -15.59 -1.39
CA PHE A 77 -2.24 -14.71 -0.24
C PHE A 77 -0.95 -14.89 0.59
N MET A 78 -0.56 -16.14 0.86
CA MET A 78 0.67 -16.46 1.60
C MET A 78 1.93 -16.01 0.86
N THR A 79 1.92 -16.12 -0.47
CA THR A 79 3.01 -15.62 -1.33
C THR A 79 3.16 -14.11 -1.19
N GLU A 80 2.06 -13.37 -1.22
CA GLU A 80 2.07 -11.91 -1.05
C GLU A 80 2.54 -11.50 0.36
N LEU A 81 2.10 -12.23 1.40
CA LEU A 81 2.61 -12.02 2.77
C LEU A 81 4.11 -12.28 2.87
N LYS A 82 4.61 -13.34 2.21
CA LYS A 82 6.04 -13.66 2.19
C LYS A 82 6.84 -12.56 1.50
N ASN A 83 6.35 -12.02 0.37
CA ASN A 83 6.94 -10.88 -0.31
C ASN A 83 6.97 -9.63 0.58
N LEU A 84 5.89 -9.39 1.33
CA LEU A 84 5.81 -8.29 2.29
C LEU A 84 6.87 -8.42 3.39
N VAL A 85 7.10 -9.62 3.91
CA VAL A 85 8.14 -9.89 4.92
C VAL A 85 9.54 -9.81 4.33
N GLN A 86 9.81 -10.38 3.15
CA GLN A 86 11.14 -10.35 2.50
C GLN A 86 11.57 -8.96 2.05
N SER A 87 10.63 -8.09 1.65
CA SER A 87 10.96 -6.68 1.33
C SER A 87 11.58 -5.93 2.52
N ARG A 88 11.37 -6.41 3.76
CA ARG A 88 12.03 -5.91 4.97
C ARG A 88 13.50 -6.35 5.09
N GLU A 89 13.82 -7.57 4.70
CA GLU A 89 15.16 -8.16 4.80
C GLU A 89 16.14 -7.50 3.80
N LEU A 90 15.66 -7.18 2.58
CA LEU A 90 16.49 -6.53 1.56
C LEU A 90 16.75 -5.04 1.85
N SER A 91 15.79 -4.34 2.47
CA SER A 91 15.92 -2.92 2.82
C SER A 91 16.83 -2.69 4.05
N THR A 92 16.85 -3.62 5.02
CA THR A 92 17.80 -3.60 6.14
C THR A 92 19.23 -3.94 5.69
N ALA A 93 19.39 -4.93 4.79
CA ALA A 93 20.69 -5.33 4.26
C ALA A 93 21.39 -4.21 3.46
N SER A 94 20.65 -3.46 2.64
CA SER A 94 21.21 -2.36 1.82
C SER A 94 21.73 -1.18 2.67
N SER A 95 21.13 -0.96 3.85
CA SER A 95 21.56 0.09 4.79
C SER A 95 22.86 -0.26 5.54
N ALA A 96 23.14 -1.56 5.77
CA ALA A 96 24.37 -2.03 6.40
C ALA A 96 25.59 -1.95 5.45
N VAL A 97 25.38 -2.16 4.15
CA VAL A 97 26.46 -2.11 3.15
C VAL A 97 27.00 -0.67 2.95
N LYS A 98 26.16 0.36 3.00
CA LYS A 98 26.61 1.76 2.87
C LYS A 98 27.50 2.23 4.03
N LYS A 99 27.34 1.71 5.26
CA LYS A 99 28.19 2.08 6.41
C LYS A 99 29.61 1.51 6.32
N LYS A 100 29.82 0.39 5.61
CA LYS A 100 31.15 -0.23 5.44
C LYS A 100 32.00 0.39 4.34
N LYS A 101 31.41 1.19 3.44
CA LYS A 101 32.12 1.85 2.32
C LYS A 101 32.61 3.27 2.62
N LYS A 102 32.36 3.78 3.84
CA LYS A 102 32.73 5.14 4.28
C LYS A 102 33.73 5.14 5.45
N LYS A 103 34.37 4.00 5.71
CA LYS A 103 35.45 3.82 6.68
C LYS A 103 36.65 3.21 5.96
#